data_AF-A0A9N9WIL8-F1
#
_entry.id   AF-A0A9N9WIL8-F1
#
_cell.length_a   1.000
_cell.length_b   1.000
_cell.length_c   1.000
_cell.angle_alpha   90.00
_cell.angle_beta   90.00
_cell.angle_gamma   90.00
#
_symmetry.space_group_name_H-M   'P 1'
#
loop_
_entity.id
_entity.type
_entity.pdbx_description
1 polymer ?
#
loop_
_entity_poly.entity_id
_entity_poly.type
_entity_poly.pdbx_seq_one_letter_code
_entity_poly.pdbx_strand_id
1 'polypeptide(L)'
;MYKRPVFNDQALILKPVIFKLIHFNSERTRRLTAVLVPERGNVTSWSDKYLYYARGYVTRTSRKSPYYINVEGKTKHTWGNNVTAHLIFYEYLHNEYRRTFIEAHLRGCDVVNKDPFIGQLLRDRGYSCPHPPADFHLLNITVPMDAFRYTIPFEKFRVEAELTHTDTKESIAKAYGYASLKPKYTDN
;
A
#
# COMPACT_ATOMS: atom_id res chain seq x y z
N MET A 1 -26.29 -2.81 -22.58
CA MET A 1 -25.31 -3.78 -23.14
C MET A 1 -24.16 -2.99 -23.75
N TYR A 2 -23.04 -2.85 -23.04
CA TYR A 2 -21.85 -2.17 -23.56
C TYR A 2 -20.73 -3.21 -23.76
N LYS A 3 -20.32 -3.39 -25.02
CA LYS A 3 -19.23 -4.28 -25.42
C LYS A 3 -17.88 -3.67 -25.03
N ARG A 4 -17.00 -4.48 -24.46
CA ARG A 4 -15.58 -4.16 -24.27
C ARG A 4 -14.87 -4.14 -25.64
N PRO A 5 -13.90 -3.25 -25.88
CA PRO A 5 -12.88 -3.51 -26.88
C PRO A 5 -11.70 -4.29 -26.29
N VAL A 6 -11.27 -5.27 -27.07
CA VAL A 6 -10.07 -6.12 -26.91
C VAL A 6 -8.88 -5.38 -27.52
N PHE A 7 -7.71 -5.56 -26.90
CA PHE A 7 -6.39 -5.10 -27.35
C PHE A 7 -6.08 -5.52 -28.80
N ASN A 8 -5.38 -4.67 -29.56
CA ASN A 8 -4.48 -5.16 -30.61
C ASN A 8 -3.26 -4.25 -30.76
N ASP A 9 -2.10 -4.90 -30.89
CA ASP A 9 -0.78 -4.32 -31.09
C ASP A 9 -0.60 -3.77 -32.53
N GLN A 10 0.36 -2.86 -32.62
CA GLN A 10 1.12 -2.41 -33.79
C GLN A 10 0.66 -1.15 -34.56
N ALA A 11 1.69 -0.29 -34.73
CA ALA A 11 1.93 0.68 -35.78
C ALA A 11 1.18 2.02 -35.72
N LEU A 12 1.90 3.06 -35.25
CA LEU A 12 2.01 4.27 -36.05
C LEU A 12 3.39 4.92 -35.93
N ILE A 13 4.10 4.85 -37.05
CA ILE A 13 5.42 5.41 -37.33
C ILE A 13 5.21 6.78 -38.02
N LEU A 14 6.11 7.73 -37.72
CA LEU A 14 6.41 9.01 -38.42
C LEU A 14 5.43 10.20 -38.23
N LYS A 15 5.91 11.29 -37.60
CA LYS A 15 6.78 12.28 -38.25
C LYS A 15 7.53 13.17 -37.24
N PRO A 16 8.75 13.63 -37.60
CA PRO A 16 9.61 14.47 -36.77
C PRO A 16 9.33 15.96 -37.01
N VAL A 17 9.17 16.75 -35.95
CA VAL A 17 9.28 18.21 -36.05
C VAL A 17 10.28 18.68 -35.01
N ILE A 18 11.45 18.98 -35.58
CA ILE A 18 12.52 19.88 -35.16
C ILE A 18 12.09 20.85 -34.04
N PHE A 19 12.66 20.66 -32.84
CA PHE A 19 13.05 21.79 -31.98
C PHE A 19 14.53 21.60 -31.66
N LYS A 20 15.35 22.41 -32.32
CA LYS A 20 16.80 22.47 -32.19
C LYS A 20 17.11 23.48 -31.07
N LEU A 21 18.06 23.12 -30.21
CA LEU A 21 18.88 24.01 -29.36
C LEU A 21 18.18 24.67 -28.17
N ILE A 22 18.13 23.95 -27.06
CA ILE A 22 18.55 24.52 -25.78
C ILE A 22 19.79 23.73 -25.37
N HIS A 23 20.85 24.47 -25.02
CA HIS A 23 22.11 23.96 -24.51
C HIS A 23 21.89 22.82 -23.50
N PHE A 24 22.57 21.72 -23.78
CA PHE A 24 22.83 20.65 -22.84
C PHE A 24 23.63 21.24 -21.68
N ASN A 25 22.94 21.76 -20.65
CA ASN A 25 23.56 22.02 -19.38
C ASN A 25 23.47 20.73 -18.58
N SER A 26 24.65 20.17 -18.31
CA SER A 26 24.87 18.99 -17.50
C SER A 26 24.40 19.25 -16.06
N GLU A 27 23.12 19.04 -15.78
CA GLU A 27 22.58 19.08 -14.43
C GLU A 27 21.85 17.78 -14.13
N ARG A 28 22.60 16.86 -13.50
CA ARG A 28 22.16 15.91 -12.48
C ARG A 28 20.68 15.54 -12.61
N THR A 29 20.38 14.46 -13.33
CA THR A 29 19.03 13.87 -13.40
C THR A 29 18.59 13.48 -11.98
N ARG A 30 17.99 14.41 -11.25
CA ARG A 30 17.45 14.19 -9.91
C ARG A 30 16.35 13.15 -10.06
N ARG A 31 16.59 11.95 -9.54
CA ARG A 31 15.55 10.92 -9.46
C ARG A 31 14.54 11.40 -8.42
N LEU A 32 13.43 11.97 -8.88
CA LEU A 32 12.31 12.37 -8.03
C LEU A 32 11.65 11.10 -7.49
N THR A 33 12.10 10.69 -6.31
CA THR A 33 11.50 9.60 -5.54
C THR A 33 10.36 10.17 -4.69
N ALA A 34 9.26 9.44 -4.54
CA ALA A 34 8.21 9.81 -3.59
C ALA A 34 8.51 9.17 -2.22
N VAL A 35 8.12 9.83 -1.14
CA VAL A 35 8.08 9.26 0.21
C VAL A 35 6.64 9.18 0.65
N LEU A 36 6.25 8.01 1.14
CA LEU A 36 4.98 7.83 1.81
C LEU A 36 5.10 8.29 3.26
N VAL A 37 4.28 9.27 3.63
CA VAL A 37 4.17 9.80 4.99
C VAL A 37 2.83 9.35 5.56
N PRO A 38 2.80 8.27 6.37
CA PRO A 38 1.58 7.92 7.11
C PRO A 38 1.32 8.98 8.17
N GLU A 39 0.10 9.49 8.21
CA GLU A 39 -0.30 10.60 9.09
C GLU A 39 -1.02 10.08 10.33
N ARG A 40 -2.01 9.22 10.13
CA ARG A 40 -2.86 8.63 11.17
C ARG A 40 -3.34 7.27 10.69
N GLY A 41 -3.65 6.39 11.62
CA GLY A 41 -4.32 5.13 11.29
C GLY A 41 -4.76 4.44 12.56
N ASN A 42 -5.84 3.69 12.46
CA ASN A 42 -6.36 2.91 13.57
C ASN A 42 -7.13 1.69 13.09
N VAL A 43 -7.16 0.66 13.92
CA VAL A 43 -8.10 -0.45 13.80
C VAL A 43 -9.43 0.02 14.38
N THR A 44 -10.49 -0.05 13.58
CA THR A 44 -11.83 0.41 13.98
C THR A 44 -12.63 -0.70 14.64
N SER A 45 -12.46 -1.93 14.17
CA SER A 45 -13.12 -3.09 14.76
C SER A 45 -12.34 -4.36 14.46
N TRP A 46 -12.55 -5.37 15.30
CA TRP A 46 -12.12 -6.74 15.06
C TRP A 46 -13.17 -7.70 15.61
N SER A 47 -13.12 -8.94 15.12
CA SER A 47 -14.01 -10.01 15.54
C SER A 47 -13.33 -10.89 16.58
N ASP A 48 -13.97 -11.02 17.74
CA ASP A 48 -13.51 -11.91 18.82
C ASP A 48 -13.55 -13.39 18.42
N LYS A 49 -14.23 -13.77 17.33
CA LYS A 49 -14.16 -15.13 16.79
C LYS A 49 -12.76 -15.46 16.26
N TYR A 50 -12.06 -14.45 15.75
CA TYR A 50 -10.87 -14.62 14.92
C TYR A 50 -9.59 -14.07 15.57
N LEU A 51 -9.73 -13.03 16.40
CA LEU A 51 -8.64 -12.31 17.04
C LEU A 51 -8.90 -12.21 18.56
N TYR A 52 -7.84 -12.13 19.34
CA TYR A 52 -7.94 -11.69 20.74
C TYR A 52 -7.90 -10.16 20.83
N TYR A 53 -7.03 -9.54 20.04
CA TYR A 53 -6.96 -8.10 19.85
C TYR A 53 -6.28 -7.79 18.52
N ALA A 54 -6.50 -6.58 18.03
CA ALA A 54 -5.74 -5.99 16.94
C ALA A 54 -5.54 -4.51 17.20
N ARG A 55 -4.33 -4.02 16.93
CA ARG A 55 -3.93 -2.64 17.12
C ARG A 55 -3.11 -2.19 15.91
N GLY A 56 -3.45 -1.03 15.39
CA GLY A 56 -2.72 -0.40 14.29
C GLY A 56 -2.53 1.06 14.65
N TYR A 57 -1.31 1.56 14.57
CA TYR A 57 -1.02 2.95 14.90
C TYR A 57 0.24 3.45 14.21
N VAL A 58 0.27 4.76 13.99
CA VAL A 58 1.43 5.45 13.40
C VAL A 58 2.24 6.07 14.52
N THR A 59 3.56 5.84 14.53
CA THR A 59 4.49 6.48 15.46
C THR A 59 5.53 7.31 14.75
N ARG A 60 6.07 8.27 15.50
CA ARG A 60 7.23 9.06 15.10
C ARG A 60 8.10 9.30 16.32
N THR A 61 9.31 8.76 16.31
CA THR A 61 10.23 8.81 17.46
C THR A 61 10.84 10.20 17.68
N SER A 62 11.06 10.98 16.62
CA SER A 62 11.67 12.31 16.70
C SER A 62 11.16 13.24 15.59
N ARG A 63 11.33 14.56 15.77
CA ARG A 63 10.97 15.58 14.76
C ARG A 63 11.68 15.42 13.42
N LYS A 64 12.78 14.67 13.35
CA LYS A 64 13.50 14.36 12.11
C LYS A 64 13.42 12.87 11.73
N SER A 65 12.77 12.03 12.56
CA SER A 65 12.61 10.61 12.21
C SER A 65 11.52 10.44 11.16
N PRO A 66 11.59 9.36 10.35
CA PRO A 66 10.47 8.97 9.51
C PRO A 66 9.26 8.58 10.38
N TYR A 67 8.09 8.54 9.73
CA TYR A 67 6.89 8.00 10.33
C TYR A 67 6.87 6.48 10.13
N TYR A 68 6.47 5.77 11.18
CA TYR A 68 6.44 4.31 11.21
C TYR A 68 5.01 3.82 11.36
N ILE A 69 4.65 2.79 10.60
CA ILE A 69 3.41 2.06 10.76
C ILE A 69 3.68 0.88 11.68
N ASN A 70 2.84 0.70 12.70
CA ASN A 70 2.93 -0.42 13.63
C ASN A 70 1.60 -1.17 13.61
N VAL A 71 1.68 -2.48 13.46
CA VAL A 71 0.52 -3.36 13.51
C VAL A 71 0.84 -4.50 14.46
N GLU A 72 -0.02 -4.68 15.44
CA GLU A 72 0.10 -5.72 16.45
C GLU A 72 -1.23 -6.44 16.61
N GLY A 73 -1.19 -7.70 16.94
CA GLY A 73 -2.39 -8.47 17.21
C GLY A 73 -2.09 -9.89 17.62
N LYS A 74 -3.14 -10.60 18.00
CA LYS A 74 -3.04 -12.01 18.38
C LYS A 74 -4.15 -12.80 17.72
N THR A 75 -3.77 -13.79 16.92
CA THR A 75 -4.69 -14.62 16.13
C THR A 75 -5.17 -15.84 16.92
N LYS A 76 -6.44 -16.22 16.72
CA LYS A 76 -7.04 -17.45 17.31
C LYS A 76 -6.92 -18.67 16.42
N HIS A 77 -6.59 -18.47 15.15
CA HIS A 77 -6.57 -19.51 14.12
C HIS A 77 -5.45 -19.22 13.12
N THR A 78 -5.07 -20.24 12.37
CA THR A 78 -4.03 -20.12 11.34
C THR A 78 -4.49 -19.18 10.22
N TRP A 79 -3.64 -18.20 9.91
CA TRP A 79 -3.82 -17.27 8.80
C TRP A 79 -3.03 -17.74 7.60
N GLY A 80 -3.75 -18.17 6.58
CA GLY A 80 -3.23 -18.57 5.29
C GLY A 80 -3.99 -17.89 4.15
N ASN A 81 -4.24 -18.64 3.08
CA ASN A 81 -5.13 -18.21 1.99
C ASN A 81 -6.63 -18.27 2.37
N ASN A 82 -6.96 -18.66 3.61
CA ASN A 82 -8.28 -18.50 4.20
C ASN A 82 -8.57 -17.05 4.63
N VAL A 83 -7.60 -16.14 4.61
CA VAL A 83 -7.80 -14.70 4.89
C VAL A 83 -7.59 -13.89 3.61
N THR A 84 -8.49 -12.94 3.35
CA THR A 84 -8.38 -11.97 2.25
C THR A 84 -8.37 -10.56 2.82
N ALA A 85 -7.41 -9.75 2.38
CA ALA A 85 -7.35 -8.32 2.65
C ALA A 85 -7.94 -7.52 1.49
N HIS A 86 -8.90 -6.65 1.81
CA HIS A 86 -9.49 -5.70 0.89
C HIS A 86 -8.95 -4.32 1.22
N LEU A 87 -8.31 -3.66 0.26
CA LEU A 87 -7.79 -2.30 0.39
C LEU A 87 -8.57 -1.40 -0.56
N ILE A 88 -9.24 -0.39 -0.02
CA ILE A 88 -10.02 0.58 -0.78
C ILE A 88 -9.36 1.96 -0.60
N PHE A 89 -8.95 2.58 -1.70
CA PHE A 89 -8.27 3.86 -1.67
C PHE A 89 -9.26 5.01 -1.89
N TYR A 90 -9.09 6.07 -1.10
CA TYR A 90 -9.85 7.30 -1.17
C TYR A 90 -8.88 8.47 -1.42
N GLU A 91 -9.16 9.31 -2.39
CA GLU A 91 -8.38 10.50 -2.71
C GLU A 91 -8.96 11.71 -1.99
N TYR A 92 -8.08 12.62 -1.55
CA TYR A 92 -8.51 13.90 -0.97
C TYR A 92 -8.79 14.93 -2.07
N LEU A 93 -10.06 15.27 -2.28
CA LEU A 93 -10.53 16.25 -3.25
C LEU A 93 -11.46 17.26 -2.58
N HIS A 94 -11.22 18.55 -2.78
CA HIS A 94 -12.11 19.62 -2.30
C HIS A 94 -12.49 19.50 -0.81
N ASN A 95 -11.50 19.26 0.05
CA ASN A 95 -11.65 19.05 1.50
C ASN A 95 -12.36 17.76 1.94
N GLU A 96 -12.63 16.82 1.04
CA GLU A 96 -13.30 15.56 1.34
C GLU A 96 -12.52 14.35 0.79
N TYR A 97 -12.60 13.20 1.47
CA TYR A 97 -12.06 11.94 0.96
C TYR A 97 -13.09 11.22 0.11
N ARG A 98 -12.82 11.05 -1.18
CA ARG A 98 -13.70 10.38 -2.15
C ARG A 98 -13.10 9.06 -2.60
N ARG A 99 -13.93 8.02 -2.64
CA ARG A 99 -13.51 6.67 -3.05
C ARG A 99 -12.97 6.72 -4.49
N THR A 100 -11.80 6.14 -4.70
CA THR A 100 -11.19 6.00 -6.02
C THR A 100 -11.56 4.67 -6.65
N PHE A 101 -11.17 4.47 -7.91
CA PHE A 101 -11.28 3.17 -8.58
C PHE A 101 -10.16 2.19 -8.17
N ILE A 102 -9.18 2.63 -7.39
CA ILE A 102 -8.05 1.79 -6.99
C ILE A 102 -8.49 0.96 -5.79
N GLU A 103 -8.61 -0.34 -6.01
CA GLU A 103 -8.95 -1.32 -4.99
C GLU A 103 -8.06 -2.55 -5.17
N ALA A 104 -7.63 -3.15 -4.06
CA ALA A 104 -6.83 -4.37 -4.07
C ALA A 104 -7.50 -5.44 -3.22
N HIS A 105 -7.52 -6.67 -3.73
CA HIS A 105 -8.06 -7.84 -3.04
C HIS A 105 -6.99 -8.92 -3.00
N LEU A 106 -6.47 -9.16 -1.81
CA LEU A 106 -5.18 -9.75 -1.57
C LEU A 106 -5.34 -10.97 -0.66
N ARG A 107 -5.15 -12.18 -1.18
CA ARG A 107 -5.17 -13.40 -0.34
C ARG A 107 -3.89 -13.48 0.50
N GLY A 108 -4.01 -13.88 1.76
CA GLY A 108 -2.95 -13.79 2.77
C GLY A 108 -1.61 -14.37 2.33
N CYS A 109 -1.51 -15.69 2.16
CA CYS A 109 -0.23 -16.33 1.76
C CYS A 109 0.19 -15.96 0.34
N ASP A 110 -0.77 -15.74 -0.57
CA ASP A 110 -0.43 -15.35 -1.94
C ASP A 110 0.31 -14.01 -1.95
N VAL A 111 -0.11 -13.03 -1.16
CA VAL A 111 0.64 -11.77 -1.02
C VAL A 111 1.98 -12.00 -0.36
N VAL A 112 2.01 -12.69 0.77
CA VAL A 112 3.26 -12.89 1.51
C VAL A 112 4.30 -13.64 0.70
N ASN A 113 3.92 -14.52 -0.23
CA ASN A 113 4.86 -15.32 -1.00
C ASN A 113 5.12 -14.80 -2.41
N LYS A 114 4.13 -14.18 -3.07
CA LYS A 114 4.22 -13.81 -4.49
C LYS A 114 4.36 -12.32 -4.72
N ASP A 115 3.87 -11.48 -3.80
CA ASP A 115 3.93 -10.04 -4.01
C ASP A 115 5.36 -9.50 -3.74
N PRO A 116 5.98 -8.84 -4.72
CA PRO A 116 7.35 -8.37 -4.60
C PRO A 116 7.48 -7.10 -3.72
N PHE A 117 6.38 -6.45 -3.36
CA PHE A 117 6.40 -5.18 -2.63
C PHE A 117 5.92 -5.36 -1.18
N ILE A 118 4.63 -5.61 -1.00
CA ILE A 118 4.00 -5.90 0.28
C ILE A 118 4.50 -7.22 0.83
N GLY A 119 4.60 -8.25 -0.01
CA GLY A 119 5.04 -9.57 0.41
C GLY A 119 6.47 -9.58 0.92
N GLN A 120 7.37 -8.92 0.19
CA GLN A 120 8.77 -8.74 0.64
C GLN A 120 8.83 -7.97 1.95
N LEU A 121 8.11 -6.86 2.08
CA LEU A 121 8.06 -6.07 3.31
C LEU A 121 7.63 -6.89 4.53
N LEU A 122 6.65 -7.79 4.37
CA LEU A 122 6.19 -8.65 5.46
C LEU A 122 7.22 -9.71 5.85
N ARG A 123 7.85 -10.37 4.85
CA ARG A 123 8.90 -11.37 5.09
C ARG A 123 10.14 -10.77 5.75
N ASP A 124 10.53 -9.56 5.36
CA ASP A 124 11.67 -8.83 5.94
C ASP A 124 11.42 -8.48 7.41
N ARG A 125 10.17 -8.50 7.87
CA ARG A 125 9.77 -8.31 9.28
C ARG A 125 9.45 -9.63 9.99
N GLY A 126 9.87 -10.75 9.43
CA GLY A 126 9.72 -12.07 10.02
C GLY A 126 8.31 -12.65 9.93
N TYR A 127 7.42 -12.07 9.12
CA TYR A 127 6.10 -12.65 8.91
C TYR A 127 6.20 -13.91 8.03
N SER A 128 5.90 -15.06 8.61
CA SER A 128 5.86 -16.34 7.92
C SER A 128 4.44 -16.73 7.54
N CYS A 129 4.26 -17.30 6.35
CA CYS A 129 2.98 -17.82 5.88
C CYS A 129 3.07 -19.33 5.60
N PRO A 130 2.11 -20.15 6.05
CA PRO A 130 0.94 -19.80 6.88
C PRO A 130 1.34 -19.38 8.30
N HIS A 131 0.67 -18.36 8.82
CA HIS A 131 0.95 -17.83 10.16
C HIS A 131 0.10 -18.61 11.19
N PRO A 132 0.72 -19.31 12.17
CA PRO A 132 -0.03 -20.06 13.17
C PRO A 132 -0.80 -19.13 14.13
N PRO A 133 -1.68 -19.68 14.99
CA PRO A 133 -2.31 -18.94 16.08
C PRO A 133 -1.23 -18.41 17.04
N ALA A 134 -0.91 -17.12 16.94
CA ALA A 134 0.18 -16.50 17.69
C ALA A 134 0.02 -14.97 17.78
N ASP A 135 0.86 -14.35 18.59
CA ASP A 135 1.06 -12.92 18.59
C ASP A 135 1.91 -12.52 17.37
N PHE A 136 1.51 -11.45 16.69
CA PHE A 136 2.29 -10.85 15.60
C PHE A 136 2.56 -9.38 15.92
N HIS A 137 3.83 -8.99 15.76
CA HIS A 137 4.32 -7.64 16.04
C HIS A 137 5.06 -7.10 14.82
N LEU A 138 4.31 -6.48 13.91
CA LEU A 138 4.85 -5.82 12.72
C LEU A 138 5.12 -4.35 13.07
N LEU A 139 6.26 -4.12 13.70
CA LEU A 139 6.65 -2.80 14.21
C LEU A 139 7.60 -2.08 13.27
N ASN A 140 7.61 -0.75 13.35
CA ASN A 140 8.53 0.13 12.63
C ASN A 140 8.47 -0.01 11.10
N ILE A 141 7.29 -0.25 10.52
CA ILE A 141 7.15 -0.44 9.09
C ILE A 141 7.29 0.91 8.37
N THR A 142 8.20 0.95 7.40
CA THR A 142 8.34 2.04 6.44
C THR A 142 8.10 1.48 5.04
N VAL A 143 7.29 2.17 4.24
CA VAL A 143 6.96 1.71 2.88
C VAL A 143 8.07 2.19 1.93
N PRO A 144 8.82 1.28 1.29
CA PRO A 144 9.95 1.64 0.44
C PRO A 144 9.46 2.08 -0.94
N MET A 145 8.95 3.31 -1.03
CA MET A 145 8.40 3.87 -2.27
C MET A 145 9.37 3.85 -3.46
N ASP A 146 10.68 3.74 -3.22
CA ASP A 146 11.71 3.58 -4.24
C ASP A 146 11.58 2.25 -5.03
N ALA A 147 11.01 1.22 -4.41
CA ALA A 147 10.73 -0.09 -5.02
C ALA A 147 9.34 -0.16 -5.65
N PHE A 148 8.48 0.85 -5.45
CA PHE A 148 7.13 0.87 -5.97
C PHE A 148 7.14 1.21 -7.47
N ARG A 149 6.61 0.30 -8.30
CA ARG A 149 6.70 0.39 -9.77
C ARG A 149 5.55 1.14 -10.43
N TYR A 150 4.50 1.46 -9.68
CA TYR A 150 3.31 2.10 -10.20
C TYR A 150 3.27 3.58 -9.84
N THR A 151 2.61 4.39 -10.67
CA THR A 151 2.38 5.79 -10.36
C THR A 151 1.08 5.92 -9.58
N ILE A 152 1.16 6.51 -8.38
CA ILE A 152 -0.02 6.84 -7.59
C ILE A 152 -0.49 8.23 -8.03
N PRO A 153 -1.75 8.38 -8.51
CA PRO A 153 -2.20 9.63 -9.13
C PRO A 153 -2.65 10.71 -8.13
N PHE A 154 -2.47 10.50 -6.82
CA PHE A 154 -2.95 11.40 -5.77
C PHE A 154 -1.87 11.74 -4.75
N GLU A 155 -1.85 12.98 -4.26
CA GLU A 155 -0.89 13.43 -3.24
C GLU A 155 -1.32 12.98 -1.84
N LYS A 156 -2.61 13.03 -1.52
CA LYS A 156 -3.15 12.67 -0.22
C LYS A 156 -4.27 11.65 -0.35
N PHE A 157 -4.24 10.63 0.49
CA PHE A 157 -5.21 9.55 0.42
C PHE A 157 -5.50 8.92 1.79
N ARG A 158 -6.68 8.31 1.86
CA ARG A 158 -7.08 7.41 2.93
C ARG A 158 -7.20 6.01 2.36
N VAL A 159 -6.66 5.02 3.06
CA VAL A 159 -6.86 3.61 2.77
C VAL A 159 -7.80 3.05 3.82
N GLU A 160 -8.88 2.41 3.39
CA GLU A 160 -9.67 1.52 4.23
C GLU A 160 -9.24 0.08 3.97
N ALA A 161 -8.95 -0.63 5.04
CA ALA A 161 -8.53 -2.03 5.01
C ALA A 161 -9.57 -2.89 5.74
N GLU A 162 -10.06 -3.92 5.07
CA GLU A 162 -10.94 -4.92 5.66
C GLU A 162 -10.34 -6.31 5.46
N LEU A 163 -10.12 -7.03 6.54
CA LEU A 163 -9.75 -8.44 6.52
C LEU A 163 -11.02 -9.28 6.60
N THR A 164 -11.17 -10.23 5.69
CA THR A 164 -12.30 -11.17 5.69
C THR A 164 -11.81 -12.60 5.67
N HIS A 165 -12.62 -13.50 6.24
CA HIS A 165 -12.45 -14.92 6.00
C HIS A 165 -12.90 -15.23 4.57
N THR A 166 -12.06 -15.91 3.80
CA THR A 166 -12.18 -16.02 2.34
C THR A 166 -13.44 -16.80 1.93
N ASP A 167 -13.76 -17.87 2.67
CA ASP A 167 -14.90 -18.73 2.34
C ASP A 167 -16.23 -18.17 2.87
N THR A 168 -16.28 -17.83 4.16
CA THR A 168 -17.50 -17.34 4.83
C THR A 168 -17.80 -15.87 4.59
N LYS A 169 -16.83 -15.09 4.08
CA LYS A 169 -16.88 -13.63 3.91
C LYS A 169 -17.11 -12.84 5.21
N GLU A 170 -16.96 -13.49 6.36
CA GLU A 170 -17.06 -12.82 7.65
C GLU A 170 -15.91 -11.84 7.85
N SER A 171 -16.23 -10.63 8.32
CA SER A 171 -15.23 -9.60 8.66
C SER A 171 -14.43 -10.04 9.88
N ILE A 172 -13.11 -10.11 9.71
CA ILE A 172 -12.13 -10.39 10.76
C ILE A 172 -11.71 -9.10 11.46
N ALA A 173 -11.35 -8.08 10.69
CA ALA A 173 -10.93 -6.79 11.22
C ALA A 173 -11.10 -5.67 10.18
N LYS A 174 -11.32 -4.46 10.66
CA LYS A 174 -11.38 -3.23 9.85
C LYS A 174 -10.41 -2.21 10.39
N ALA A 175 -9.75 -1.50 9.49
CA ALA A 175 -8.82 -0.44 9.82
C ALA A 175 -8.89 0.66 8.75
N TYR A 176 -8.42 1.84 9.11
CA TYR A 176 -8.13 2.89 8.14
C TYR A 176 -6.76 3.52 8.40
N GLY A 177 -6.19 4.12 7.37
CA GLY A 177 -4.98 4.91 7.44
C GLY A 177 -5.04 6.10 6.52
N TYR A 178 -4.50 7.23 6.95
CA TYR A 178 -4.27 8.43 6.16
C TYR A 178 -2.80 8.51 5.81
N ALA A 179 -2.50 8.83 4.56
CA ALA A 179 -1.14 9.01 4.10
C ALA A 179 -1.04 10.10 3.03
N SER A 180 0.14 10.71 2.97
CA SER A 180 0.50 11.69 1.95
C SER A 180 1.77 11.25 1.23
N LEU A 181 1.82 11.43 -0.08
CA LEU A 181 3.04 11.31 -0.88
C LEU A 181 3.74 12.66 -0.91
N LYS A 182 5.02 12.67 -0.57
CA LYS A 182 5.87 13.87 -0.64
C LYS A 182 7.04 13.62 -1.57
N PRO A 183 7.44 14.60 -2.40
CA PRO A 183 8.66 14.47 -3.18
C PRO A 183 9.86 14.40 -2.24
N LYS A 184 10.73 13.42 -2.48
CA LYS A 184 12.04 13.29 -1.86
C LYS A 184 13.08 13.65 -2.89
N TYR A 185 13.73 14.77 -2.65
CA TYR A 185 14.90 15.20 -3.39
C TYR A 185 16.10 14.49 -2.78
N THR A 186 16.73 13.62 -3.56
CA THR A 186 18.06 13.11 -3.24
C THR A 186 19.07 14.00 -3.95
N ASP A 187 19.81 14.79 -3.17
CA ASP A 187 21.01 15.43 -3.68
C ASP A 187 22.12 14.36 -3.67
N ASN A 188 22.51 13.90 -4.86
CA ASN A 188 23.75 13.15 -5.05
C ASN A 188 24.95 14.07 -4.83
#